data_AF-A0A1F4XET3-F1
#
_entry.id   AF-A0A1F4XET3-F1
#
_cell.length_a   1.000
_cell.length_b   1.000
_cell.length_c   1.000
_cell.angle_alpha   90.00
_cell.angle_beta   90.00
_cell.angle_gamma   90.00
#
_symmetry.space_group_name_H-M   'P 1'
#
loop_
_entity.id
_entity.type
_entity.pdbx_description
1 polymer ?
#
loop_
_entity_poly.entity_id
_entity_poly.type
_entity_poly.pdbx_seq_one_letter_code
_entity_poly.pdbx_strand_id
1 'polypeptide(L)'
;MSSVSVSGTGILELKAYVNSPNGQNTVNQFIECLRDELGSREKYESVCQKAELSTETFNEINFREFMENLVPFMRELPPGHDSGHLYRDFLGSAALFTGDPGINKAKYKSDSIAGLFGFAHDIGNSLIHRYADKNMIAGHAEIGAWVVFNLMRDLFGREISMIAAYGIAAHGHLTKDLLTPGGFVRKLYWAELFDNNGLVGFAAKIMARGCDRLDTGGGVSQLVRDLLASADALEQGIKGYDIKGGSQDMEYFEVNRESLITKLKIEIRPQDARIGGPTILEHLDGYANTQIQQNPSSVYNQDDDKVPLLALLIKDRVERQWFLKNRMLGMMKSLYALEPGVPSYVASWLKFKSLARQISHADPWKLDRTFSVLERAWQEQNPVTLAAWADSIPTIGELYKAEVESYAAIIQKSGTFLSDISADILKRII
;
A
#
# COMPACT_ATOMS: atom_id res chain seq x y z
N MET A 1 -10.92 -9.23 25.88
CA MET A 1 -11.04 -9.56 24.44
C MET A 1 -11.09 -11.08 24.32
N SER A 2 -12.17 -11.66 23.79
CA SER A 2 -12.24 -13.10 23.51
C SER A 2 -11.38 -13.43 22.28
N SER A 3 -10.44 -14.36 22.42
CA SER A 3 -9.51 -14.74 21.35
C SER A 3 -10.14 -15.71 20.36
N VAL A 4 -10.21 -15.34 19.09
CA VAL A 4 -10.29 -16.32 18.00
C VAL A 4 -8.85 -16.71 17.65
N SER A 5 -8.54 -18.01 17.65
CA SER A 5 -7.21 -18.47 17.24
C SER A 5 -7.06 -18.32 15.73
N VAL A 6 -6.31 -17.30 15.32
CA VAL A 6 -5.98 -17.04 13.91
C VAL A 6 -4.92 -18.02 13.38
N SER A 7 -4.09 -18.59 14.26
CA SER A 7 -3.01 -19.52 13.89
C SER A 7 -3.45 -20.97 13.63
N GLY A 8 -4.69 -21.34 14.00
CA GLY A 8 -5.21 -22.71 13.84
C GLY A 8 -6.39 -22.86 12.88
N THR A 9 -6.95 -21.76 12.38
CA THR A 9 -8.11 -21.76 11.47
C THR A 9 -7.61 -21.72 10.03
N GLY A 10 -8.17 -22.54 9.13
CA GLY A 10 -7.76 -22.50 7.72
C GLY A 10 -8.03 -21.12 7.10
N ILE A 11 -7.12 -20.58 6.27
CA ILE A 11 -7.29 -19.22 5.70
C ILE A 11 -8.60 -19.04 4.93
N LEU A 12 -9.12 -20.12 4.31
CA LEU A 12 -10.43 -20.13 3.65
C LEU A 12 -11.60 -20.01 4.62
N GLU A 13 -11.52 -20.68 5.78
CA GLU A 13 -12.52 -20.56 6.85
C GLU A 13 -12.48 -19.17 7.46
N LEU A 14 -11.28 -18.62 7.65
CA LEU A 14 -11.09 -17.25 8.12
C LEU A 14 -11.66 -16.24 7.13
N LYS A 15 -11.42 -16.45 5.82
CA LYS A 15 -12.01 -15.65 4.74
C LYS A 15 -13.54 -15.70 4.79
N ALA A 16 -14.13 -16.89 4.89
CA ALA A 16 -15.58 -17.04 5.04
C ALA A 16 -16.11 -16.34 6.31
N TYR A 17 -15.38 -16.47 7.42
CA TYR A 17 -15.73 -15.85 8.70
C TYR A 17 -15.74 -14.33 8.61
N VAL A 18 -14.65 -13.69 8.17
CA VAL A 18 -14.57 -12.23 8.13
C VAL A 18 -15.51 -11.61 7.10
N ASN A 19 -15.96 -12.36 6.09
CA ASN A 19 -17.00 -11.92 5.16
C ASN A 19 -18.43 -12.15 5.68
N SER A 20 -18.61 -12.87 6.79
CA SER A 20 -19.91 -13.05 7.44
C SER A 20 -20.30 -11.85 8.32
N PRO A 21 -21.60 -11.62 8.60
CA PRO A 21 -22.03 -10.58 9.53
C PRO A 21 -21.39 -10.70 10.91
N ASN A 22 -21.22 -11.93 11.41
CA ASN A 22 -20.61 -12.17 12.73
C ASN A 22 -19.11 -11.82 12.75
N GLY A 23 -18.38 -12.19 11.70
CA GLY A 23 -16.96 -11.84 11.59
C GLY A 23 -16.75 -10.33 11.42
N GLN A 24 -17.55 -9.68 10.57
CA GLN A 24 -17.53 -8.21 10.42
C GLN A 24 -17.78 -7.50 11.76
N ASN A 25 -18.78 -7.95 12.53
CA ASN A 25 -19.06 -7.39 13.85
C ASN A 25 -17.92 -7.63 14.85
N THR A 26 -17.29 -8.81 14.81
CA THR A 26 -16.18 -9.15 15.70
C THR A 26 -14.94 -8.29 15.42
N VAL A 27 -14.58 -8.13 14.15
CA VAL A 27 -13.47 -7.25 13.76
C VAL A 27 -13.81 -5.80 14.15
N ASN A 28 -15.03 -5.35 13.91
CA ASN A 28 -15.43 -4.00 14.31
C ASN A 28 -15.36 -3.77 15.83
N GLN A 29 -15.82 -4.72 16.64
CA GLN A 29 -15.69 -4.63 18.10
C GLN A 29 -14.23 -4.52 18.54
N PHE A 30 -13.32 -5.23 17.88
CA PHE A 30 -11.89 -5.09 18.13
C PHE A 30 -11.38 -3.67 17.78
N ILE A 31 -11.80 -3.12 16.64
CA ILE A 31 -11.41 -1.76 16.22
C ILE A 31 -11.97 -0.70 17.17
N GLU A 32 -13.21 -0.82 17.62
CA GLU A 32 -13.78 0.10 18.61
C GLU A 32 -12.99 0.02 19.93
N CYS A 33 -12.61 -1.18 20.39
CA CYS A 33 -11.72 -1.31 21.55
C CYS A 33 -10.36 -0.62 21.32
N LEU A 34 -9.75 -0.77 20.13
CA LEU A 34 -8.50 -0.09 19.82
C LEU A 34 -8.67 1.44 19.84
N ARG A 35 -9.73 1.98 19.24
CA ARG A 35 -10.04 3.42 19.28
C ARG A 35 -10.29 3.89 20.70
N ASP A 36 -10.95 3.10 21.53
CA ASP A 36 -11.18 3.45 22.93
C ASP A 36 -9.89 3.46 23.75
N GLU A 37 -8.93 2.58 23.45
CA GLU A 37 -7.66 2.48 24.17
C GLU A 37 -6.54 3.39 23.63
N LEU A 38 -6.61 3.84 22.37
CA LEU A 38 -5.56 4.65 21.72
C LEU A 38 -6.06 5.94 21.07
N GLY A 39 -7.36 6.22 21.11
CA GLY A 39 -8.02 7.33 20.40
C GLY A 39 -7.87 8.72 21.02
N SER A 40 -6.95 8.88 21.98
CA SER A 40 -6.52 10.19 22.48
C SER A 40 -5.03 10.17 22.79
N ARG A 41 -4.42 11.35 22.84
CA ARG A 41 -3.01 11.51 23.17
C ARG A 41 -2.64 10.84 24.50
N GLU A 42 -3.39 11.13 25.57
CA GLU A 42 -3.10 10.63 26.92
C GLU A 42 -3.17 9.11 26.97
N LYS A 43 -4.17 8.53 26.29
CA LYS A 43 -4.36 7.08 26.23
C LYS A 43 -3.25 6.41 25.41
N TYR A 44 -2.93 6.97 24.24
CA TYR A 44 -1.85 6.50 23.38
C TYR A 44 -0.51 6.51 24.12
N GLU A 45 -0.15 7.63 24.75
CA GLU A 45 1.09 7.76 25.53
C GLU A 45 1.14 6.75 26.70
N SER A 46 0.00 6.51 27.36
CA SER A 46 -0.07 5.49 28.43
C SER A 46 0.20 4.08 27.91
N VAL A 47 -0.28 3.73 26.71
CA VAL A 47 0.00 2.43 26.08
C VAL A 47 1.47 2.34 25.66
N CYS A 48 2.04 3.39 25.06
CA CYS A 48 3.46 3.42 24.71
C CYS A 48 4.38 3.27 25.93
N GLN A 49 4.08 3.96 27.03
CA GLN A 49 4.85 3.82 28.28
C GLN A 49 4.86 2.38 28.82
N LYS A 50 3.74 1.66 28.71
CA LYS A 50 3.67 0.24 29.08
C LYS A 50 4.45 -0.62 28.08
N ALA A 51 4.35 -0.31 26.80
CA ALA A 51 5.03 -1.03 25.72
C ALA A 51 6.57 -0.92 25.79
N GLU A 52 7.12 0.14 26.40
CA GLU A 52 8.57 0.27 26.64
C GLU A 52 9.13 -0.92 27.43
N LEU A 53 8.33 -1.51 28.33
CA LEU A 53 8.69 -2.67 29.15
C LEU A 53 8.79 -3.98 28.36
N SER A 54 8.48 -3.97 27.07
CA SER A 54 8.53 -5.15 26.20
C SER A 54 9.40 -4.91 24.96
N THR A 55 10.21 -3.85 24.92
CA THR A 55 11.02 -3.56 23.72
C THR A 55 12.13 -4.57 23.49
N GLU A 56 12.54 -5.33 24.51
CA GLU A 56 13.50 -6.44 24.40
C GLU A 56 12.94 -7.66 23.65
N THR A 57 11.61 -7.80 23.55
CA THR A 57 11.00 -8.86 22.75
C THR A 57 11.15 -8.60 21.24
N PHE A 58 11.56 -7.40 20.84
CA PHE A 58 11.94 -7.10 19.46
C PHE A 58 13.35 -7.61 19.19
N ASN A 59 13.43 -8.85 18.71
CA ASN A 59 14.65 -9.55 18.33
C ASN A 59 14.43 -10.36 17.06
N GLU A 60 15.52 -10.88 16.48
CA GLU A 60 15.49 -11.61 15.22
C GLU A 60 14.58 -12.84 15.26
N ILE A 61 14.57 -13.59 16.37
CA ILE A 61 13.80 -14.84 16.52
C ILE A 61 12.30 -14.53 16.41
N ASN A 62 11.82 -13.62 17.26
CA ASN A 62 10.40 -13.24 17.28
C ASN A 62 9.98 -12.59 15.95
N PHE A 63 10.86 -11.81 15.33
CA PHE A 63 10.57 -11.21 14.02
C PHE A 63 10.47 -12.25 12.90
N ARG A 64 11.36 -13.25 12.87
CA ARG A 64 11.29 -14.35 11.91
C ARG A 64 10.02 -15.19 12.12
N GLU A 65 9.67 -15.50 13.36
CA GLU A 65 8.44 -16.22 13.69
C GLU A 65 7.19 -15.44 13.25
N PHE A 66 7.16 -14.12 13.43
CA PHE A 66 6.10 -13.28 12.88
C PHE A 66 6.00 -13.37 11.36
N MET A 67 7.14 -13.27 10.66
CA MET A 67 7.17 -13.40 9.19
C MET A 67 6.67 -14.77 8.73
N GLU A 68 7.04 -15.85 9.41
CA GLU A 68 6.55 -17.20 9.14
C GLU A 68 5.03 -17.32 9.32
N ASN A 69 4.51 -16.75 10.42
CA ASN A 69 3.08 -16.70 10.70
C ASN A 69 2.30 -15.83 9.69
N LEU A 70 2.97 -14.89 9.01
CA LEU A 70 2.39 -14.04 7.98
C LEU A 70 2.29 -14.75 6.61
N VAL A 71 3.15 -15.74 6.33
CA VAL A 71 3.24 -16.44 5.04
C VAL A 71 1.89 -16.98 4.51
N PRO A 72 1.02 -17.61 5.32
CA PRO A 72 -0.27 -18.08 4.84
C PRO A 72 -1.12 -16.96 4.23
N PHE A 73 -1.12 -15.78 4.87
CA PHE A 73 -1.83 -14.60 4.37
C PHE A 73 -1.18 -14.03 3.11
N MET A 74 0.17 -13.99 3.07
CA MET A 74 0.92 -13.48 1.92
C MET A 74 0.62 -14.25 0.62
N ARG A 75 0.42 -15.57 0.72
CA ARG A 75 0.06 -16.42 -0.43
C ARG A 75 -1.34 -16.14 -0.96
N GLU A 76 -2.23 -15.64 -0.10
CA GLU A 76 -3.61 -15.36 -0.47
C GLU A 76 -3.85 -13.94 -0.98
N LEU A 77 -2.87 -13.05 -0.85
CA LEU A 77 -2.98 -11.69 -1.36
C LEU A 77 -3.26 -11.63 -2.88
N PRO A 78 -4.11 -10.70 -3.33
CA PRO A 78 -4.46 -10.55 -4.74
C PRO A 78 -3.36 -9.84 -5.53
N PRO A 79 -3.24 -10.10 -6.86
CA PRO A 79 -2.34 -9.36 -7.73
C PRO A 79 -2.44 -7.84 -7.57
N GLY A 80 -1.29 -7.17 -7.46
CA GLY A 80 -1.20 -5.72 -7.21
C GLY A 80 -1.16 -5.35 -5.73
N HIS A 81 -1.64 -6.23 -4.84
CA HIS A 81 -1.49 -6.15 -3.38
C HIS A 81 -0.76 -7.38 -2.81
N ASP A 82 -0.07 -8.12 -3.67
CA ASP A 82 0.57 -9.40 -3.37
C ASP A 82 1.88 -9.26 -2.58
N SER A 83 2.55 -10.40 -2.35
CA SER A 83 3.79 -10.43 -1.58
C SER A 83 4.89 -9.50 -2.12
N GLY A 84 4.89 -9.19 -3.43
CA GLY A 84 5.83 -8.22 -4.00
C GLY A 84 5.65 -6.81 -3.42
N HIS A 85 4.39 -6.37 -3.24
CA HIS A 85 4.07 -5.11 -2.55
C HIS A 85 4.52 -5.14 -1.10
N LEU A 86 4.10 -6.16 -0.37
CA LEU A 86 4.44 -6.32 1.04
C LEU A 86 5.96 -6.32 1.29
N TYR A 87 6.75 -6.95 0.42
CA TYR A 87 8.20 -6.90 0.53
C TYR A 87 8.79 -5.50 0.33
N ARG A 88 8.24 -4.71 -0.60
CA ARG A 88 8.69 -3.33 -0.82
C ARG A 88 8.28 -2.42 0.32
N ASP A 89 7.09 -2.61 0.88
CA ASP A 89 6.68 -1.90 2.09
C ASP A 89 7.57 -2.28 3.27
N PHE A 90 7.99 -3.54 3.38
CA PHE A 90 8.93 -3.96 4.42
C PHE A 90 10.25 -3.23 4.25
N LEU A 91 10.81 -3.18 3.03
CA LEU A 91 12.04 -2.44 2.76
C LEU A 91 11.89 -0.94 3.06
N GLY A 92 10.77 -0.33 2.68
CA GLY A 92 10.48 1.07 2.99
C GLY A 92 10.38 1.31 4.50
N SER A 93 9.59 0.50 5.21
CA SER A 93 9.42 0.59 6.66
C SER A 93 10.73 0.36 7.42
N ALA A 94 11.51 -0.65 7.03
CA ALA A 94 12.82 -0.94 7.62
C ALA A 94 13.84 0.18 7.35
N ALA A 95 13.83 0.78 6.16
CA ALA A 95 14.69 1.93 5.85
C ALA A 95 14.33 3.14 6.72
N LEU A 96 13.04 3.42 6.95
CA LEU A 96 12.58 4.47 7.86
C LEU A 96 12.99 4.16 9.31
N PHE A 97 12.72 2.94 9.77
CA PHE A 97 13.04 2.49 11.13
C PHE A 97 14.53 2.61 11.46
N THR A 98 15.40 2.26 10.50
CA THR A 98 16.85 2.23 10.72
C THR A 98 17.54 3.54 10.37
N GLY A 99 17.00 4.31 9.43
CA GLY A 99 17.70 5.42 8.80
C GLY A 99 17.08 6.80 9.04
N ASP A 100 15.80 6.91 9.44
CA ASP A 100 15.16 8.21 9.58
C ASP A 100 15.49 8.89 10.94
N PRO A 101 16.08 10.09 10.96
CA PRO A 101 16.44 10.76 12.20
C PRO A 101 15.24 11.18 13.08
N GLY A 102 14.07 11.44 12.49
CA GLY A 102 12.84 11.76 13.19
C GLY A 102 12.25 10.53 13.88
N ILE A 103 12.19 9.40 13.17
CA ILE A 103 11.73 8.11 13.72
C ILE A 103 12.68 7.60 14.81
N ASN A 104 14.00 7.73 14.60
CA ASN A 104 15.02 7.34 15.59
C ASN A 104 14.99 8.19 16.87
N LYS A 105 14.37 9.37 16.82
CA LYS A 105 14.17 10.28 17.95
C LYS A 105 12.71 10.33 18.42
N ALA A 106 11.87 9.40 17.96
CA ALA A 106 10.49 9.31 18.43
C ALA A 106 10.47 9.20 19.96
N LYS A 107 9.43 9.75 20.59
CA LYS A 107 9.30 9.83 22.04
C LYS A 107 9.38 8.45 22.73
N TYR A 108 8.90 7.41 22.04
CA TYR A 108 8.85 6.04 22.52
C TYR A 108 9.48 5.10 21.51
N LYS A 109 10.43 4.25 21.95
CA LYS A 109 11.07 3.25 21.10
C LYS A 109 10.07 2.17 20.68
N SER A 110 9.17 1.81 21.58
CA SER A 110 8.07 0.86 21.33
C SER A 110 7.17 1.27 20.17
N ASP A 111 6.94 2.57 20.00
CA ASP A 111 6.14 3.13 18.90
C ASP A 111 6.86 2.98 17.55
N SER A 112 8.16 3.28 17.49
CA SER A 112 8.96 3.03 16.28
C SER A 112 9.08 1.54 15.95
N ILE A 113 9.21 0.66 16.95
CA ILE A 113 9.18 -0.80 16.75
C ILE A 113 7.84 -1.23 16.18
N ALA A 114 6.73 -0.78 16.78
CA ALA A 114 5.39 -1.08 16.28
C ALA A 114 5.19 -0.57 14.85
N GLY A 115 5.78 0.59 14.51
CA GLY A 115 5.76 1.15 13.17
C GLY A 115 6.47 0.33 12.11
N LEU A 116 7.50 -0.44 12.48
CA LEU A 116 8.15 -1.37 11.55
C LEU A 116 7.11 -2.29 10.92
N PHE A 117 6.17 -2.82 11.72
CA PHE A 117 5.11 -3.75 11.28
C PHE A 117 4.04 -3.10 10.39
N GLY A 118 4.08 -1.78 10.18
CA GLY A 118 3.21 -1.08 9.23
C GLY A 118 3.33 -1.59 7.80
N PHE A 119 4.39 -2.31 7.45
CA PHE A 119 4.51 -2.97 6.13
C PHE A 119 3.41 -3.99 5.85
N ALA A 120 2.77 -4.54 6.89
CA ALA A 120 1.68 -5.49 6.77
C ALA A 120 0.30 -4.80 6.67
N HIS A 121 0.25 -3.50 6.39
CA HIS A 121 -1.01 -2.72 6.40
C HIS A 121 -2.08 -3.28 5.45
N ASP A 122 -1.63 -3.84 4.33
CA ASP A 122 -2.48 -4.40 3.28
C ASP A 122 -2.81 -5.88 3.46
N ILE A 123 -2.37 -6.52 4.56
CA ILE A 123 -2.52 -7.97 4.74
C ILE A 123 -4.00 -8.41 4.78
N GLY A 124 -4.90 -7.52 5.16
CA GLY A 124 -6.35 -7.76 5.11
C GLY A 124 -6.86 -8.06 3.69
N ASN A 125 -6.12 -7.67 2.65
CA ASN A 125 -6.45 -8.00 1.26
C ASN A 125 -6.44 -9.52 0.97
N SER A 126 -5.79 -10.31 1.82
CA SER A 126 -5.80 -11.78 1.72
C SER A 126 -7.18 -12.38 2.07
N LEU A 127 -8.01 -11.66 2.83
CA LEU A 127 -9.30 -12.12 3.32
C LEU A 127 -10.49 -11.38 2.69
N ILE A 128 -10.33 -10.11 2.36
CA ILE A 128 -11.33 -9.33 1.62
C ILE A 128 -10.63 -8.54 0.52
N HIS A 129 -11.32 -8.12 -0.54
CA HIS A 129 -10.67 -7.30 -1.56
C HIS A 129 -10.86 -5.81 -1.27
N ARG A 130 -9.80 -4.99 -1.35
CA ARG A 130 -9.86 -3.52 -1.09
C ARG A 130 -11.00 -2.77 -1.78
N TYR A 131 -11.39 -3.14 -3.00
CA TYR A 131 -12.46 -2.42 -3.71
C TYR A 131 -13.85 -2.71 -3.13
N ALA A 132 -13.99 -3.74 -2.30
CA ALA A 132 -15.19 -4.00 -1.53
C ALA A 132 -15.27 -3.15 -0.25
N ASP A 133 -14.18 -2.51 0.20
CA ASP A 133 -14.10 -1.79 1.49
C ASP A 133 -15.25 -0.84 1.77
N LYS A 134 -15.66 -0.08 0.75
CA LYS A 134 -16.75 0.91 0.87
C LYS A 134 -18.07 0.27 1.30
N ASN A 135 -18.24 -1.01 1.01
CA ASN A 135 -19.45 -1.78 1.27
C ASN A 135 -19.38 -2.59 2.59
N MET A 136 -18.26 -2.53 3.31
CA MET A 136 -17.99 -3.39 4.48
C MET A 136 -17.94 -2.57 5.77
N ILE A 137 -18.32 -3.20 6.89
CA ILE A 137 -18.22 -2.59 8.24
C ILE A 137 -16.74 -2.41 8.61
N ALA A 138 -15.95 -3.46 8.40
CA ALA A 138 -14.50 -3.45 8.51
C ALA A 138 -13.87 -3.68 7.12
N GLY A 139 -13.07 -2.70 6.67
CA GLY A 139 -12.33 -2.78 5.41
C GLY A 139 -11.00 -3.53 5.57
N HIS A 140 -10.21 -3.57 4.50
CA HIS A 140 -8.95 -4.33 4.51
C HIS A 140 -8.00 -3.85 5.60
N ALA A 141 -7.96 -2.54 5.88
CA ALA A 141 -7.11 -1.96 6.92
C ALA A 141 -7.51 -2.46 8.33
N GLU A 142 -8.80 -2.48 8.66
CA GLU A 142 -9.30 -2.97 9.95
C GLU A 142 -9.09 -4.49 10.10
N ILE A 143 -9.35 -5.26 9.04
CA ILE A 143 -9.11 -6.70 9.05
C ILE A 143 -7.61 -7.00 9.17
N GLY A 144 -6.76 -6.24 8.47
CA GLY A 144 -5.30 -6.34 8.56
C GLY A 144 -4.79 -6.06 9.97
N ALA A 145 -5.29 -4.99 10.60
CA ALA A 145 -4.98 -4.66 11.99
C ALA A 145 -5.34 -5.80 12.95
N TRP A 146 -6.52 -6.40 12.77
CA TRP A 146 -6.96 -7.54 13.57
C TRP A 146 -6.07 -8.78 13.36
N VAL A 147 -5.71 -9.10 12.13
CA VAL A 147 -4.78 -10.20 11.83
C VAL A 147 -3.43 -9.95 12.49
N VAL A 148 -2.81 -8.80 12.22
CA VAL A 148 -1.47 -8.47 12.74
C VAL A 148 -1.43 -8.47 14.26
N PHE A 149 -2.45 -7.91 14.94
CA PHE A 149 -2.55 -7.97 16.39
C PHE A 149 -2.48 -9.42 16.92
N ASN A 150 -3.24 -10.33 16.32
CA ASN A 150 -3.29 -11.72 16.77
C ASN A 150 -1.99 -12.48 16.46
N LEU A 151 -1.29 -12.13 15.38
CA LEU A 151 0.01 -12.73 15.06
C LEU A 151 1.15 -12.18 15.94
N MET A 152 1.02 -10.94 16.43
CA MET A 152 2.07 -10.27 17.21
C MET A 152 1.95 -10.47 18.72
N ARG A 153 0.74 -10.56 19.29
CA ARG A 153 0.52 -10.39 20.74
C ARG A 153 1.32 -11.34 21.63
N ASP A 154 1.55 -12.55 21.17
CA ASP A 154 2.26 -13.59 21.94
C ASP A 154 3.79 -13.51 21.73
N LEU A 155 4.24 -12.75 20.72
CA LEU A 155 5.65 -12.56 20.36
C LEU A 155 6.22 -11.23 20.88
N PHE A 156 5.42 -10.16 20.84
CA PHE A 156 5.86 -8.79 21.16
C PHE A 156 5.13 -8.15 22.32
N GLY A 157 4.24 -8.87 22.98
CA GLY A 157 3.37 -8.34 24.01
C GLY A 157 2.17 -7.58 23.44
N ARG A 158 1.16 -7.40 24.30
CA ARG A 158 -0.13 -6.83 23.92
C ARG A 158 0.01 -5.39 23.44
N GLU A 159 0.77 -4.57 24.16
CA GLU A 159 0.81 -3.12 23.95
C GLU A 159 1.50 -2.75 22.63
N ILE A 160 2.65 -3.37 22.30
CA ILE A 160 3.31 -3.17 21.00
C ILE A 160 2.38 -3.61 19.86
N SER A 161 1.70 -4.75 20.03
CA SER A 161 0.75 -5.28 19.05
C SER A 161 -0.45 -4.36 18.83
N MET A 162 -0.95 -3.72 19.89
CA MET A 162 -2.02 -2.74 19.81
C MET A 162 -1.59 -1.49 19.05
N ILE A 163 -0.39 -0.97 19.34
CA ILE A 163 0.15 0.21 18.65
C ILE A 163 0.31 -0.08 17.15
N ALA A 164 0.87 -1.24 16.80
CA ALA A 164 1.06 -1.66 15.41
C ALA A 164 -0.29 -1.81 14.69
N ALA A 165 -1.25 -2.50 15.31
CA ALA A 165 -2.59 -2.68 14.77
C ALA A 165 -3.33 -1.34 14.58
N TYR A 166 -3.19 -0.41 15.53
CA TYR A 166 -3.79 0.91 15.41
C TYR A 166 -3.15 1.76 14.30
N GLY A 167 -1.82 1.70 14.16
CA GLY A 167 -1.09 2.32 13.05
C GLY A 167 -1.54 1.78 11.69
N ILE A 168 -1.70 0.46 11.56
CA ILE A 168 -2.24 -0.20 10.37
C ILE A 168 -3.68 0.24 10.11
N ALA A 169 -4.57 0.20 11.09
CA ALA A 169 -5.96 0.57 10.89
C ALA A 169 -6.11 2.06 10.44
N ALA A 170 -5.22 2.92 10.95
CA ALA A 170 -5.19 4.35 10.66
C ALA A 170 -4.40 4.76 9.39
N HIS A 171 -3.83 3.80 8.66
CA HIS A 171 -2.99 4.10 7.49
C HIS A 171 -3.81 4.72 6.34
N GLY A 172 -5.05 4.26 6.14
CA GLY A 172 -5.88 4.65 4.99
C GLY A 172 -6.33 6.12 4.93
N HIS A 173 -6.78 6.51 3.73
CA HIS A 173 -7.15 7.86 3.29
C HIS A 173 -8.45 8.45 3.87
N LEU A 174 -8.97 7.95 5.00
CA LEU A 174 -10.24 8.46 5.53
C LEU A 174 -10.06 9.91 6.04
N THR A 175 -10.56 10.88 5.28
CA THR A 175 -10.61 12.31 5.65
C THR A 175 -11.93 12.70 6.33
N LYS A 176 -12.96 11.87 6.15
CA LYS A 176 -14.27 11.98 6.79
C LYS A 176 -14.81 10.60 7.15
N ASP A 177 -15.78 10.60 8.05
CA ASP A 177 -16.57 9.42 8.37
C ASP A 177 -17.14 8.77 7.08
N LEU A 178 -16.99 7.46 6.94
CA LEU A 178 -17.48 6.72 5.79
C LEU A 178 -18.78 6.00 6.14
N LEU A 179 -19.88 6.41 5.50
CA LEU A 179 -21.18 5.74 5.61
C LEU A 179 -21.23 4.53 4.66
N THR A 180 -21.37 3.34 5.24
CA THR A 180 -21.56 2.09 4.49
C THR A 180 -23.02 1.96 4.01
N PRO A 181 -23.31 1.15 2.97
CA PRO A 181 -24.68 0.91 2.50
C PRO A 181 -25.64 0.37 3.57
N GLY A 182 -25.13 -0.26 4.63
CA GLY A 182 -25.93 -0.77 5.76
C GLY A 182 -26.19 0.26 6.87
N GLY A 183 -25.80 1.52 6.69
CA GLY A 183 -25.98 2.58 7.67
C GLY A 183 -24.90 2.64 8.76
N PHE A 184 -23.94 1.71 8.76
CA PHE A 184 -22.80 1.74 9.67
C PHE A 184 -21.82 2.86 9.26
N VAL A 185 -21.27 3.57 10.25
CA VAL A 185 -20.34 4.70 10.04
C VAL A 185 -18.95 4.31 10.52
N ARG A 186 -18.00 4.17 9.59
CA ARG A 186 -16.58 3.99 9.93
C ARG A 186 -15.99 5.34 10.35
N LYS A 187 -15.56 5.41 11.61
CA LYS A 187 -15.02 6.63 12.24
C LYS A 187 -13.57 6.91 11.89
N LEU A 188 -13.21 8.18 11.93
CA LEU A 188 -11.82 8.62 11.83
C LEU A 188 -10.96 8.13 13.02
N TYR A 189 -9.67 7.94 12.75
CA TYR A 189 -8.67 7.62 13.77
C TYR A 189 -8.02 8.91 14.30
N TRP A 190 -7.56 8.88 15.55
CA TRP A 190 -6.80 10.00 16.13
C TRP A 190 -5.63 10.40 15.23
N ALA A 191 -5.42 11.71 15.08
CA ALA A 191 -4.68 12.30 13.97
C ALA A 191 -3.42 13.07 14.36
N GLU A 192 -3.19 13.35 15.64
CA GLU A 192 -1.99 14.10 16.04
C GLU A 192 -0.75 13.19 15.94
N LEU A 193 0.19 13.58 15.07
CA LEU A 193 1.38 12.79 14.77
C LEU A 193 2.60 13.19 15.63
N PHE A 194 2.55 14.37 16.24
CA PHE A 194 3.65 14.98 16.98
C PHE A 194 3.21 15.42 18.37
N ASP A 195 4.14 15.35 19.32
CA ASP A 195 3.94 15.87 20.66
C ASP A 195 4.07 17.40 20.71
N ASN A 196 3.83 17.99 21.88
CA ASN A 196 3.93 19.45 22.07
C ASN A 196 5.37 20.00 21.90
N ASN A 197 6.38 19.13 21.89
CA ASN A 197 7.78 19.49 21.68
C ASN A 197 8.23 19.29 20.23
N GLY A 198 7.32 18.87 19.34
CA GLY A 198 7.62 18.58 17.94
C GLY A 198 8.31 17.24 17.71
N LEU A 199 8.38 16.36 18.70
CA LEU A 199 8.86 14.98 18.53
C LEU A 199 7.77 14.13 17.89
N VAL A 200 8.17 13.12 17.13
CA VAL A 200 7.26 12.10 16.61
C VAL A 200 6.61 11.39 17.81
N GLY A 201 5.29 11.52 17.90
CA GLY A 201 4.46 10.94 18.96
C GLY A 201 3.59 9.77 18.49
N PHE A 202 3.51 9.53 17.17
CA PHE A 202 2.79 8.41 16.57
C PHE A 202 3.57 7.84 15.35
N ALA A 203 4.77 7.34 15.62
CA ALA A 203 5.65 6.72 14.63
C ALA A 203 4.96 5.57 13.89
N ALA A 204 4.14 4.77 14.57
CA ALA A 204 3.50 3.61 13.94
C ALA A 204 2.59 3.97 12.76
N LYS A 205 1.82 5.05 12.87
CA LYS A 205 0.97 5.55 11.78
C LYS A 205 1.79 6.23 10.70
N ILE A 206 2.82 6.99 11.06
CA ILE A 206 3.73 7.64 10.11
C ILE A 206 4.40 6.57 9.24
N MET A 207 4.92 5.50 9.83
CA MET A 207 5.63 4.45 9.11
C MET A 207 4.68 3.61 8.25
N ALA A 208 3.49 3.24 8.75
CA ALA A 208 2.49 2.52 7.96
C ALA A 208 2.05 3.31 6.72
N ARG A 209 1.83 4.63 6.86
CA ARG A 209 1.56 5.51 5.72
C ARG A 209 2.78 5.70 4.83
N GLY A 210 3.94 5.91 5.45
CA GLY A 210 5.19 6.18 4.77
C GLY A 210 5.59 5.03 3.85
N CYS A 211 5.54 3.79 4.33
CA CYS A 211 5.89 2.63 3.51
C CYS A 211 4.89 2.41 2.36
N ASP A 212 3.58 2.51 2.61
CA ASP A 212 2.55 2.50 1.56
C ASP A 212 2.88 3.56 0.49
N ARG A 213 3.07 4.81 0.90
CA ARG A 213 3.38 5.95 0.00
C ARG A 213 4.67 5.76 -0.78
N LEU A 214 5.65 5.09 -0.21
CA LEU A 214 6.90 4.78 -0.86
C LEU A 214 6.75 3.75 -2.00
N ASP A 215 5.68 2.94 -2.01
CA ASP A 215 5.32 2.03 -3.11
C ASP A 215 4.14 2.53 -3.98
N THR A 216 3.19 3.31 -3.42
CA THR A 216 1.98 3.81 -4.13
C THR A 216 2.08 5.27 -4.58
N GLY A 217 2.62 6.13 -3.72
CA GLY A 217 2.65 7.59 -3.88
C GLY A 217 3.69 8.11 -4.86
N GLY A 218 4.59 7.25 -5.30
CA GLY A 218 5.77 7.66 -6.05
C GLY A 218 6.51 6.52 -6.77
N GLY A 219 6.20 5.26 -6.44
CA GLY A 219 6.85 4.11 -7.04
C GLY A 219 6.44 3.92 -8.50
N VAL A 220 7.41 3.60 -9.36
CA VAL A 220 7.09 3.19 -10.75
C VAL A 220 6.33 1.86 -10.81
N SER A 221 6.38 1.08 -9.73
CA SER A 221 5.60 -0.14 -9.50
C SER A 221 4.09 0.12 -9.50
N GLN A 222 3.64 1.29 -9.03
CA GLN A 222 2.22 1.64 -8.90
C GLN A 222 1.47 1.49 -10.22
N LEU A 223 2.11 1.86 -11.33
CA LEU A 223 1.53 1.74 -12.69
C LEU A 223 1.06 0.33 -13.00
N VAL A 224 1.89 -0.64 -12.65
CA VAL A 224 1.66 -2.05 -12.94
C VAL A 224 0.69 -2.63 -11.93
N ARG A 225 0.86 -2.31 -10.64
CA ARG A 225 0.02 -2.83 -9.57
C ARG A 225 -1.43 -2.40 -9.70
N ASP A 226 -1.66 -1.14 -10.02
CA ASP A 226 -3.01 -0.60 -10.13
C ASP A 226 -3.80 -1.26 -11.28
N LEU A 227 -3.12 -1.56 -12.40
CA LEU A 227 -3.69 -2.33 -13.50
C LEU A 227 -3.98 -3.79 -13.11
N LEU A 228 -3.05 -4.44 -12.38
CA LEU A 228 -3.24 -5.80 -11.89
C LEU A 228 -4.41 -5.89 -10.90
N ALA A 229 -4.45 -5.00 -9.91
CA ALA A 229 -5.50 -4.97 -8.90
C ALA A 229 -6.87 -4.72 -9.54
N SER A 230 -6.95 -3.74 -10.47
CA SER A 230 -8.20 -3.45 -11.19
C SER A 230 -8.66 -4.65 -12.02
N ALA A 231 -7.75 -5.35 -12.71
CA ALA A 231 -8.08 -6.52 -13.51
C ALA A 231 -8.48 -7.74 -12.66
N ASP A 232 -7.82 -7.96 -11.52
CA ASP A 232 -8.15 -9.03 -10.57
C ASP A 232 -9.55 -8.83 -9.97
N ALA A 233 -9.90 -7.59 -9.62
CA ALA A 233 -11.24 -7.25 -9.13
C ALA A 233 -12.35 -7.63 -10.13
N LEU A 234 -12.10 -7.37 -11.43
CA LEU A 234 -13.02 -7.75 -12.51
C LEU A 234 -13.05 -9.26 -12.73
N GLU A 235 -11.92 -9.95 -12.64
CA GLU A 235 -11.82 -11.41 -12.73
C GLU A 235 -12.69 -12.09 -11.67
N GLN A 236 -12.65 -11.56 -10.45
CA GLN A 236 -13.41 -12.07 -9.30
C GLN A 236 -14.87 -11.59 -9.28
N GLY A 237 -15.29 -10.76 -10.24
CA GLY A 237 -16.66 -10.23 -10.33
C GLY A 237 -17.03 -9.29 -9.17
N ILE A 238 -16.04 -8.59 -8.59
CA ILE A 238 -16.25 -7.72 -7.44
C ILE A 238 -16.89 -6.42 -7.89
N LYS A 239 -18.07 -6.12 -7.33
CA LYS A 239 -18.72 -4.80 -7.47
C LYS A 239 -18.04 -3.80 -6.54
N GLY A 240 -16.89 -3.31 -7.00
CA GLY A 240 -15.99 -2.51 -6.20
C GLY A 240 -15.86 -1.07 -6.66
N TYR A 241 -15.31 -0.24 -5.77
CA TYR A 241 -15.05 1.17 -6.02
C TYR A 241 -13.60 1.50 -5.73
N ASP A 242 -13.01 2.31 -6.61
CA ASP A 242 -11.70 2.92 -6.41
C ASP A 242 -11.83 4.44 -6.25
N ILE A 243 -10.80 5.07 -5.71
CA ILE A 243 -10.80 6.51 -5.41
C ILE A 243 -10.29 7.28 -6.63
N LYS A 244 -11.06 8.30 -7.05
CA LYS A 244 -10.58 9.30 -8.00
C LYS A 244 -9.54 10.17 -7.27
N GLY A 245 -8.26 9.82 -7.40
CA GLY A 245 -7.16 10.52 -6.77
C GLY A 245 -7.22 12.04 -6.98
N GLY A 246 -6.81 12.81 -5.97
CA GLY A 246 -6.79 14.28 -6.01
C GLY A 246 -8.10 14.98 -5.63
N SER A 247 -9.16 14.27 -5.27
CA SER A 247 -10.39 14.89 -4.73
C SER A 247 -10.29 15.08 -3.21
N GLN A 248 -10.53 16.32 -2.74
CA GLN A 248 -10.70 16.58 -1.29
C GLN A 248 -11.89 15.82 -0.71
N ASP A 249 -12.86 15.46 -1.56
CA ASP A 249 -14.13 14.85 -1.20
C ASP A 249 -14.21 13.33 -1.34
N MET A 250 -13.09 12.59 -1.37
CA MET A 250 -13.08 11.12 -1.58
C MET A 250 -14.12 10.68 -2.63
N GLU A 251 -13.95 11.14 -3.86
CA GLU A 251 -14.80 10.70 -4.94
C GLU A 251 -14.46 9.26 -5.33
N TYR A 252 -15.48 8.45 -5.54
CA TYR A 252 -15.33 7.06 -5.96
C TYR A 252 -15.75 6.88 -7.42
N PHE A 253 -15.11 5.95 -8.12
CA PHE A 253 -15.58 5.42 -9.40
C PHE A 253 -15.71 3.90 -9.31
N GLU A 254 -16.64 3.34 -10.07
CA GLU A 254 -16.83 1.90 -10.13
C GLU A 254 -15.68 1.26 -10.91
N VAL A 255 -15.12 0.18 -10.37
CA VAL A 255 -14.14 -0.65 -11.08
C VAL A 255 -14.90 -1.53 -12.05
N ASN A 256 -14.82 -1.20 -13.33
CA ASN A 256 -15.44 -1.93 -14.43
C ASN A 256 -14.50 -2.01 -15.65
N ARG A 257 -14.96 -2.64 -16.72
CA ARG A 257 -14.17 -2.80 -17.95
C ARG A 257 -13.79 -1.46 -18.58
N GLU A 258 -14.73 -0.52 -18.62
CA GLU A 258 -14.53 0.81 -19.21
C GLU A 258 -13.51 1.63 -18.40
N SER A 259 -13.57 1.56 -17.07
CA SER A 259 -12.58 2.20 -16.21
C SER A 259 -11.19 1.58 -16.39
N LEU A 260 -11.08 0.26 -16.59
CA LEU A 260 -9.79 -0.40 -16.88
C LEU A 260 -9.21 0.03 -18.22
N ILE A 261 -10.04 0.10 -19.27
CA ILE A 261 -9.63 0.60 -20.60
C ILE A 261 -9.19 2.06 -20.50
N THR A 262 -9.92 2.87 -19.74
CA THR A 262 -9.60 4.28 -19.49
C THR A 262 -8.27 4.43 -18.74
N LYS A 263 -8.04 3.60 -17.73
CA LYS A 263 -6.80 3.58 -16.95
C LYS A 263 -5.59 3.30 -17.86
N LEU A 264 -5.69 2.39 -18.83
CA LEU A 264 -4.60 2.08 -19.78
C LEU A 264 -4.19 3.22 -20.73
N LYS A 265 -5.02 4.26 -20.89
CA LYS A 265 -4.73 5.36 -21.81
C LYS A 265 -3.56 6.21 -21.33
N ILE A 266 -2.74 6.66 -22.29
CA ILE A 266 -1.61 7.56 -22.05
C ILE A 266 -2.01 8.97 -22.48
N GLU A 267 -2.83 9.61 -21.65
CA GLU A 267 -3.29 10.99 -21.86
C GLU A 267 -3.64 11.64 -20.51
N ILE A 268 -3.68 12.97 -20.50
CA ILE A 268 -4.21 13.76 -19.38
C ILE A 268 -5.41 14.50 -19.92
N ARG A 269 -6.59 14.27 -19.33
CA ARG A 269 -7.83 14.88 -19.79
C ARG A 269 -8.16 16.12 -18.94
N PRO A 270 -8.87 17.09 -19.53
CA PRO A 270 -9.56 18.13 -18.78
C PRO A 270 -10.46 17.52 -17.68
N GLN A 271 -10.60 18.21 -16.55
CA GLN A 271 -11.29 17.69 -15.36
C GLN A 271 -12.75 17.31 -15.64
N ASP A 272 -13.44 18.08 -16.46
CA ASP A 272 -14.81 17.87 -16.92
C ASP A 272 -14.97 16.65 -17.84
N ALA A 273 -13.87 16.17 -18.44
CA ALA A 273 -13.84 14.99 -19.32
C ALA A 273 -13.44 13.68 -18.60
N ARG A 274 -13.26 13.70 -17.27
CA ARG A 274 -12.86 12.52 -16.46
C ARG A 274 -14.03 11.59 -16.09
N ILE A 275 -14.88 11.31 -17.06
CA ILE A 275 -15.93 10.30 -16.94
C ILE A 275 -15.28 8.91 -16.97
N GLY A 276 -15.70 8.00 -16.08
CA GLY A 276 -15.21 6.61 -16.05
C GLY A 276 -13.94 6.35 -15.22
N GLY A 277 -13.50 7.30 -14.39
CA GLY A 277 -12.28 7.17 -13.57
C GLY A 277 -11.02 7.74 -14.25
N PRO A 278 -9.87 7.81 -13.55
CA PRO A 278 -8.67 8.44 -14.08
C PRO A 278 -7.91 7.55 -15.07
N THR A 279 -7.20 8.17 -16.01
CA THR A 279 -6.14 7.49 -16.77
C THR A 279 -4.95 7.18 -15.85
N ILE A 280 -4.01 6.34 -16.28
CA ILE A 280 -2.84 6.03 -15.47
C ILE A 280 -1.95 7.27 -15.25
N LEU A 281 -1.87 8.18 -16.23
CA LEU A 281 -1.12 9.43 -16.08
C LEU A 281 -1.82 10.40 -15.13
N GLU A 282 -3.16 10.41 -15.11
CA GLU A 282 -3.93 11.19 -14.14
C GLU A 282 -3.78 10.62 -12.72
N HIS A 283 -3.70 9.30 -12.57
CA HIS A 283 -3.37 8.65 -11.29
C HIS A 283 -1.98 9.03 -10.81
N LEU A 284 -0.94 8.94 -11.66
CA LEU A 284 0.41 9.37 -11.31
C LEU A 284 0.45 10.83 -10.87
N ASP A 285 -0.21 11.71 -11.62
CA ASP A 285 -0.25 13.14 -11.31
C ASP A 285 -0.98 13.40 -9.98
N GLY A 286 -2.12 12.75 -9.76
CA GLY A 286 -2.87 12.83 -8.52
C GLY A 286 -2.04 12.40 -7.31
N TYR A 287 -1.40 11.22 -7.39
CA TYR A 287 -0.55 10.73 -6.31
C TYR A 287 0.62 11.68 -6.06
N ALA A 288 1.41 12.02 -7.08
CA ALA A 288 2.53 12.96 -6.94
C ALA A 288 2.11 14.28 -6.27
N ASN A 289 0.98 14.84 -6.68
CA ASN A 289 0.46 16.08 -6.08
C ASN A 289 0.00 15.91 -4.63
N THR A 290 -0.52 14.73 -4.25
CA THR A 290 -0.86 14.43 -2.84
C THR A 290 0.35 14.16 -1.96
N GLN A 291 1.49 13.78 -2.55
CA GLN A 291 2.73 13.47 -1.83
C GLN A 291 3.53 14.71 -1.44
N ILE A 292 3.48 15.78 -2.24
CA ILE A 292 4.25 17.00 -1.97
C ILE A 292 3.42 17.91 -1.08
N GLN A 293 4.05 18.61 -0.13
CA GLN A 293 3.44 19.65 0.73
C GLN A 293 2.69 20.77 -0.02
N GLN A 294 2.69 20.77 -1.36
CA GLN A 294 1.89 21.65 -2.20
C GLN A 294 0.38 21.50 -1.98
N ASN A 295 -0.07 20.37 -1.42
CA ASN A 295 -1.41 20.25 -0.87
C ASN A 295 -1.37 20.20 0.68
N PRO A 296 -1.41 21.35 1.37
CA PRO A 296 -1.38 21.41 2.84
C PRO A 296 -2.63 20.81 3.50
N SER A 297 -3.67 20.49 2.72
CA SER A 297 -4.89 19.82 3.20
C SER A 297 -4.83 18.29 3.07
N SER A 298 -3.78 17.75 2.45
CA SER A 298 -3.61 16.30 2.32
C SER A 298 -3.21 15.70 3.66
N VAL A 299 -4.08 14.87 4.25
CA VAL A 299 -3.72 14.08 5.45
C VAL A 299 -2.55 13.12 5.22
N TYR A 300 -2.12 12.95 3.96
CA TYR A 300 -1.09 12.01 3.53
C TYR A 300 0.32 12.56 3.70
N ASN A 301 0.55 13.86 3.50
CA ASN A 301 1.87 14.51 3.56
C ASN A 301 2.03 15.41 4.80
N GLN A 302 1.06 15.37 5.71
CA GLN A 302 1.05 16.14 6.95
C GLN A 302 2.36 15.88 7.69
N ASP A 303 3.12 16.95 7.87
CA ASP A 303 4.36 16.97 8.64
C ASP A 303 5.49 16.06 8.10
N ASP A 304 5.49 15.73 6.81
CA ASP A 304 6.60 14.98 6.18
C ASP A 304 7.97 15.63 6.40
N ASP A 305 8.03 16.96 6.49
CA ASP A 305 9.25 17.73 6.78
C ASP A 305 9.89 17.36 8.12
N LYS A 306 9.11 16.80 9.05
CA LYS A 306 9.57 16.33 10.36
C LYS A 306 10.08 14.88 10.33
N VAL A 307 10.02 14.22 9.17
CA VAL A 307 10.50 12.84 8.92
C VAL A 307 11.47 12.89 7.74
N PRO A 308 12.73 13.33 7.96
CA PRO A 308 13.60 13.82 6.88
C PRO A 308 13.94 12.80 5.79
N LEU A 309 14.13 11.53 6.16
CA LEU A 309 14.40 10.48 5.19
C LEU A 309 13.13 10.15 4.39
N LEU A 310 11.95 10.10 5.03
CA LEU A 310 10.68 9.95 4.32
C LEU A 310 10.50 11.07 3.29
N ALA A 311 10.66 12.34 3.69
CA ALA A 311 10.55 13.47 2.78
C ALA A 311 11.53 13.39 1.61
N LEU A 312 12.78 12.98 1.87
CA LEU A 312 13.79 12.79 0.82
C LEU A 312 13.39 11.69 -0.17
N LEU A 313 12.97 10.54 0.35
CA LEU A 313 12.59 9.40 -0.47
C LEU A 313 11.33 9.72 -1.30
N ILE A 314 10.30 10.31 -0.69
CA ILE A 314 9.08 10.72 -1.39
C ILE A 314 9.41 11.73 -2.51
N LYS A 315 10.30 12.69 -2.25
CA LYS A 315 10.74 13.64 -3.28
C LYS A 315 11.39 12.92 -4.47
N ASP A 316 12.34 12.02 -4.23
CA ASP A 316 12.97 11.24 -5.30
C ASP A 316 11.92 10.41 -6.09
N ARG A 317 10.95 9.82 -5.40
CA ARG A 317 9.89 9.04 -6.05
C ARG A 317 8.98 9.90 -6.94
N VAL A 318 8.57 11.08 -6.45
CA VAL A 318 7.82 12.06 -7.23
C VAL A 318 8.60 12.49 -8.48
N GLU A 319 9.90 12.75 -8.36
CA GLU A 319 10.76 13.13 -9.49
C GLU A 319 10.82 12.01 -10.56
N ARG A 320 10.92 10.74 -10.13
CA ARG A 320 10.86 9.57 -11.04
C ARG A 320 9.52 9.46 -11.75
N GLN A 321 8.40 9.69 -11.05
CA GLN A 321 7.07 9.69 -11.68
C GLN A 321 6.94 10.79 -12.72
N TRP A 322 7.40 12.01 -12.43
CA TRP A 322 7.36 13.10 -13.40
C TRP A 322 8.25 12.81 -14.61
N PHE A 323 9.43 12.25 -14.41
CA PHE A 323 10.28 11.79 -15.50
C PHE A 323 9.54 10.78 -16.39
N LEU A 324 8.92 9.77 -15.79
CA LEU A 324 8.18 8.74 -16.52
C LEU A 324 6.96 9.29 -17.26
N LYS A 325 6.17 10.13 -16.60
CA LYS A 325 5.03 10.86 -17.20
C LYS A 325 5.47 11.66 -18.43
N ASN A 326 6.55 12.43 -18.30
CA ASN A 326 7.07 13.25 -19.40
C ASN A 326 7.61 12.39 -20.54
N ARG A 327 8.25 11.26 -20.24
CA ARG A 327 8.71 10.29 -21.24
C ARG A 327 7.53 9.71 -22.04
N MET A 328 6.50 9.24 -21.35
CA MET A 328 5.30 8.66 -21.97
C MET A 328 4.57 9.68 -22.86
N LEU A 329 4.40 10.92 -22.38
CA LEU A 329 3.79 12.01 -23.16
C LEU A 329 4.64 12.46 -24.35
N GLY A 330 5.96 12.56 -24.18
CA GLY A 330 6.89 12.91 -25.25
C GLY A 330 6.90 11.89 -26.38
N MET A 331 6.76 10.61 -26.02
CA MET A 331 6.66 9.52 -26.99
C MET A 331 5.35 9.60 -27.79
N MET A 332 4.21 9.80 -27.12
CA MET A 332 2.92 9.99 -27.79
C MET A 332 3.00 11.10 -28.85
N LYS A 333 3.56 12.27 -28.50
CA LYS A 333 3.69 13.41 -29.43
C LYS A 333 4.56 13.07 -30.65
N SER A 334 5.67 12.38 -30.45
CA SER A 334 6.59 11.98 -31.52
C SER A 334 5.95 10.96 -32.46
N LEU A 335 5.20 10.00 -31.92
CA LEU A 335 4.52 8.95 -32.69
C LEU A 335 3.31 9.46 -33.46
N TYR A 336 2.61 10.49 -32.98
CA TYR A 336 1.57 11.16 -33.79
C TYR A 336 2.16 11.95 -34.98
N ALA A 337 3.42 12.36 -34.90
CA ALA A 337 4.10 13.12 -35.95
C ALA A 337 4.74 12.24 -37.03
N LEU A 338 4.85 10.93 -36.80
CA LEU A 338 5.43 9.95 -37.72
C LEU A 338 4.35 8.97 -38.16
N GLU A 339 4.24 8.65 -39.46
CA GLU A 339 3.42 7.51 -39.89
C GLU A 339 3.98 6.23 -39.23
N PRO A 340 3.24 5.54 -38.33
CA PRO A 340 3.87 4.54 -37.48
C PRO A 340 4.18 3.25 -38.25
N GLY A 341 5.44 2.81 -38.18
CA GLY A 341 5.74 1.40 -38.14
C GLY A 341 5.23 0.84 -36.81
N VAL A 342 4.03 0.27 -36.81
CA VAL A 342 3.33 -0.18 -35.59
C VAL A 342 4.15 -1.30 -34.90
N PRO A 343 4.61 -1.11 -33.65
CA PRO A 343 5.09 -2.24 -32.86
C PRO A 343 3.97 -3.26 -32.74
N SER A 344 4.26 -4.53 -33.02
CA SER A 344 3.27 -5.59 -32.83
C SER A 344 2.72 -5.54 -31.41
N TYR A 345 1.39 -5.45 -31.27
CA TYR A 345 0.65 -5.56 -30.02
C TYR A 345 1.24 -6.66 -29.11
N VAL A 346 1.61 -7.80 -29.72
CA VAL A 346 2.19 -8.96 -29.04
C VAL A 346 3.51 -8.60 -28.33
N ALA A 347 4.40 -7.84 -28.99
CA ALA A 347 5.69 -7.48 -28.41
C ALA A 347 5.54 -6.55 -27.19
N SER A 348 4.65 -5.56 -27.27
CA SER A 348 4.37 -4.67 -26.14
C SER A 348 3.77 -5.43 -24.96
N TRP A 349 2.82 -6.33 -25.24
CA TRP A 349 2.14 -7.10 -24.22
C TRP A 349 3.08 -8.09 -23.51
N LEU A 350 3.94 -8.79 -24.25
CA LEU A 350 4.94 -9.69 -23.67
C LEU A 350 5.94 -8.96 -22.77
N LYS A 351 6.39 -7.76 -23.18
CA LYS A 351 7.23 -6.90 -22.34
C LYS A 351 6.50 -6.51 -21.04
N PHE A 352 5.23 -6.11 -21.14
CA PHE A 352 4.44 -5.74 -19.97
C PHE A 352 4.27 -6.92 -19.01
N LYS A 353 3.88 -8.10 -19.52
CA LYS A 353 3.75 -9.32 -18.70
C LYS A 353 5.05 -9.69 -17.99
N SER A 354 6.19 -9.54 -18.68
CA SER A 354 7.50 -9.81 -18.10
C SER A 354 7.77 -8.89 -16.90
N LEU A 355 7.60 -7.57 -17.08
CA LEU A 355 7.76 -6.59 -16.00
C LEU A 355 6.75 -6.83 -14.86
N ALA A 356 5.49 -7.13 -15.20
CA ALA A 356 4.45 -7.40 -14.21
C ALA A 356 4.78 -8.61 -13.33
N ARG A 357 5.40 -9.66 -13.87
CA ARG A 357 5.87 -10.81 -13.09
C ARG A 357 7.11 -10.52 -12.25
N GLN A 358 7.88 -9.47 -12.54
CA GLN A 358 8.98 -9.02 -11.69
C GLN A 358 8.45 -8.22 -10.49
N ILE A 359 7.41 -7.41 -10.71
CA ILE A 359 6.82 -6.53 -9.68
C ILE A 359 5.83 -7.29 -8.77
N SER A 360 5.01 -8.15 -9.36
CA SER A 360 4.01 -8.96 -8.67
C SER A 360 4.51 -10.37 -8.44
N HIS A 361 4.44 -10.80 -7.19
CA HIS A 361 4.80 -12.14 -6.74
C HIS A 361 3.55 -12.90 -6.28
N ALA A 362 2.40 -12.59 -6.89
CA ALA A 362 1.19 -13.38 -6.73
C ALA A 362 1.38 -14.79 -7.34
N ASP A 363 0.54 -15.73 -6.90
CA ASP A 363 0.51 -17.08 -7.46
C ASP A 363 0.38 -17.02 -9.00
N PRO A 364 1.20 -17.79 -9.76
CA PRO A 364 1.19 -17.74 -11.22
C PRO A 364 -0.21 -17.96 -11.84
N TRP A 365 -1.03 -18.82 -11.24
CA TRP A 365 -2.38 -19.08 -11.72
C TRP A 365 -3.33 -17.89 -11.46
N LYS A 366 -3.20 -17.18 -10.33
CA LYS A 366 -3.92 -15.92 -10.09
C LYS A 366 -3.51 -14.85 -11.11
N LEU A 367 -2.21 -14.75 -11.40
CA LEU A 367 -1.67 -13.81 -12.38
C LEU A 367 -2.15 -14.10 -13.80
N ASP A 368 -2.15 -15.36 -14.24
CA ASP A 368 -2.56 -15.68 -15.61
C ASP A 368 -4.05 -15.39 -15.86
N ARG A 369 -4.92 -15.60 -14.86
CA ARG A 369 -6.34 -15.20 -14.94
C ARG A 369 -6.51 -13.67 -14.99
N THR A 370 -5.77 -12.96 -14.14
CA THR A 370 -5.72 -11.49 -14.15
C THR A 370 -5.23 -10.94 -15.50
N PHE A 371 -4.17 -11.54 -16.06
CA PHE A 371 -3.66 -11.18 -17.37
C PHE A 371 -4.68 -11.42 -18.47
N SER A 372 -5.51 -12.47 -18.39
CA SER A 372 -6.56 -12.72 -19.39
C SER A 372 -7.61 -11.61 -19.43
N VAL A 373 -7.94 -11.00 -18.28
CA VAL A 373 -8.83 -9.83 -18.22
C VAL A 373 -8.13 -8.59 -18.80
N LEU A 374 -6.90 -8.33 -18.36
CA LEU A 374 -6.13 -7.17 -18.76
C LEU A 374 -5.78 -7.18 -20.26
N GLU A 375 -5.48 -8.35 -20.82
CA GLU A 375 -5.17 -8.54 -22.24
C GLU A 375 -6.31 -8.07 -23.14
N ARG A 376 -7.56 -8.35 -22.75
CA ARG A 376 -8.74 -7.88 -23.47
C ARG A 376 -8.90 -6.37 -23.44
N ALA A 377 -8.56 -5.71 -22.33
CA ALA A 377 -8.56 -4.25 -22.25
C ALA A 377 -7.36 -3.64 -23.02
N TRP A 378 -6.23 -4.34 -23.06
CA TRP A 378 -5.03 -3.96 -23.80
C TRP A 378 -5.23 -4.00 -25.32
N GLN A 379 -5.98 -4.98 -25.83
CA GLN A 379 -6.31 -5.10 -27.26
C GLN A 379 -7.17 -3.95 -27.80
N GLU A 380 -7.87 -3.23 -26.93
CA GLU A 380 -8.70 -2.10 -27.31
C GLU A 380 -7.94 -0.77 -27.36
N GLN A 381 -6.65 -0.78 -27.01
CA GLN A 381 -5.81 0.41 -27.11
C GLN A 381 -5.40 0.68 -28.55
N ASN A 382 -5.31 1.96 -28.91
CA ASN A 382 -4.81 2.35 -30.21
C ASN A 382 -3.29 2.04 -30.33
N PRO A 383 -2.76 1.88 -31.56
CA PRO A 383 -1.36 1.56 -31.79
C PRO A 383 -0.35 2.53 -31.15
N VAL A 384 -0.70 3.82 -31.05
CA VAL A 384 0.18 4.86 -30.49
C VAL A 384 0.35 4.66 -28.98
N THR A 385 -0.75 4.37 -28.27
CA THR A 385 -0.73 4.02 -26.84
C THR A 385 0.09 2.75 -26.59
N LEU A 386 -0.07 1.72 -27.43
CA LEU A 386 0.69 0.47 -27.32
C LEU A 386 2.20 0.69 -27.50
N ALA A 387 2.59 1.51 -28.49
CA ALA A 387 3.98 1.85 -28.73
C ALA A 387 4.60 2.62 -27.55
N ALA A 388 3.88 3.61 -27.00
CA ALA A 388 4.35 4.37 -25.84
C ALA A 388 4.55 3.50 -24.59
N TRP A 389 3.70 2.49 -24.37
CA TRP A 389 3.92 1.46 -23.34
C TRP A 389 5.18 0.64 -23.62
N ALA A 390 5.32 0.08 -24.84
CA ALA A 390 6.44 -0.78 -25.22
C ALA A 390 7.82 -0.17 -24.97
N ASP A 391 7.94 1.15 -25.16
CA ASP A 391 9.19 1.92 -25.00
C ASP A 391 9.44 2.41 -23.57
N SER A 392 8.39 2.46 -22.75
CA SER A 392 8.49 2.90 -21.36
C SER A 392 8.80 1.74 -20.40
N ILE A 393 8.42 0.51 -20.75
CA ILE A 393 8.62 -0.68 -19.91
C ILE A 393 10.09 -0.89 -19.46
N PRO A 394 11.12 -0.79 -20.32
CA PRO A 394 12.50 -0.95 -19.87
C PRO A 394 12.89 0.09 -18.81
N THR A 395 12.50 1.35 -19.01
CA THR A 395 12.74 2.43 -18.06
C THR A 395 12.01 2.20 -16.74
N ILE A 396 10.78 1.67 -16.77
CA ILE A 396 10.07 1.29 -15.54
C ILE A 396 10.86 0.20 -14.79
N GLY A 397 11.37 -0.80 -15.48
CA GLY A 397 12.19 -1.86 -14.85
C GLY A 397 13.48 -1.35 -14.21
N GLU A 398 14.19 -0.43 -14.88
CA GLU A 398 15.41 0.19 -14.35
C GLU A 398 15.13 1.05 -13.12
N LEU A 399 14.09 1.90 -13.19
CA LEU A 399 13.68 2.74 -12.06
C LEU A 399 13.24 1.88 -10.87
N TYR A 400 12.45 0.83 -11.11
CA TYR A 400 12.02 -0.12 -10.10
C TYR A 400 13.20 -0.75 -9.35
N LYS A 401 14.18 -1.25 -10.11
CA LYS A 401 15.39 -1.84 -9.52
C LYS A 401 16.13 -0.82 -8.65
N ALA A 402 16.35 0.39 -9.16
CA ALA A 402 17.01 1.45 -8.41
C ALA A 402 16.24 1.89 -7.15
N GLU A 403 14.90 1.83 -7.16
CA GLU A 403 14.06 2.09 -5.98
C GLU A 403 14.33 1.06 -4.88
N VAL A 404 14.24 -0.24 -5.21
CA VAL A 404 14.42 -1.34 -4.24
C VAL A 404 15.85 -1.38 -3.69
N GLU A 405 16.86 -1.19 -4.55
CA GLU A 405 18.27 -1.12 -4.15
C GLU A 405 18.56 0.04 -3.19
N SER A 406 17.87 1.19 -3.35
CA SER A 406 18.06 2.34 -2.48
C SER A 406 17.65 2.07 -1.02
N TYR A 407 16.55 1.32 -0.80
CA TYR A 407 16.13 0.93 0.55
C TYR A 407 17.11 -0.06 1.17
N ALA A 408 17.51 -1.09 0.41
CA ALA A 408 18.47 -2.09 0.88
C ALA A 408 19.79 -1.44 1.31
N ALA A 409 20.29 -0.45 0.54
CA ALA A 409 21.51 0.27 0.86
C ALA A 409 21.41 1.10 2.17
N ILE A 410 20.22 1.61 2.51
CA ILE A 410 19.97 2.29 3.80
C ILE A 410 20.00 1.27 4.93
N ILE A 411 19.27 0.16 4.79
CA ILE A 411 19.15 -0.87 5.82
C ILE A 411 20.51 -1.52 6.11
N GLN A 412 21.30 -1.83 5.08
CA GLN A 412 22.62 -2.45 5.22
C GLN A 412 23.59 -1.59 6.06
N LYS A 413 23.49 -0.27 5.99
CA LYS A 413 24.32 0.64 6.81
C LYS A 413 23.99 0.59 8.30
N SER A 414 22.82 0.06 8.67
CA SER A 414 22.39 -0.05 10.07
C SER A 414 23.14 -1.14 10.85
N GLY A 415 23.66 -2.17 10.16
CA GLY A 415 24.31 -3.31 10.81
C GLY A 415 23.40 -4.15 11.71
N THR A 416 22.07 -4.00 11.58
CA THR A 416 21.07 -4.76 12.36
C THR A 416 20.71 -6.09 11.69
N PHE A 417 20.01 -6.98 12.39
CA PHE A 417 19.48 -8.23 11.80
C PHE A 417 18.52 -7.99 10.63
N LEU A 418 17.94 -6.78 10.52
CA LEU A 418 17.14 -6.37 9.38
C LEU A 418 17.97 -6.30 8.09
N SER A 419 19.29 -6.12 8.19
CA SER A 419 20.22 -6.17 7.04
C SER A 419 20.15 -7.53 6.34
N ASP A 420 20.22 -8.62 7.10
CA ASP A 420 20.19 -9.97 6.55
C ASP A 420 18.83 -10.30 5.94
N ILE A 421 17.75 -9.94 6.64
CA ILE A 421 16.37 -10.12 6.15
C ILE A 421 16.15 -9.31 4.87
N SER A 422 16.61 -8.06 4.83
CA SER A 422 16.49 -7.20 3.64
C SER A 422 17.27 -7.74 2.45
N ALA A 423 18.45 -8.33 2.67
CA ALA A 423 19.25 -8.95 1.62
C ALA A 423 18.56 -10.18 1.04
N ASP A 424 17.92 -11.00 1.88
CA ASP A 424 17.15 -12.16 1.42
C ASP A 424 15.87 -11.77 0.67
N ILE A 425 15.21 -10.68 1.09
CA ILE A 425 14.08 -10.11 0.35
C ILE A 425 14.54 -9.54 -1.00
N LEU A 426 15.68 -8.83 -1.04
CA LEU A 426 16.22 -8.26 -2.27
C LEU A 426 16.47 -9.33 -3.34
N LYS A 427 17.03 -10.49 -2.95
CA LYS A 427 17.23 -11.65 -3.84
C LYS A 427 15.94 -12.25 -4.39
N ARG A 428 14.80 -12.02 -3.73
CA ARG A 428 13.49 -12.48 -4.21
C ARG A 428 12.90 -11.51 -5.22
N ILE A 429 13.19 -10.22 -5.06
CA ILE A 429 12.62 -9.13 -5.86
C ILE A 429 13.40 -8.87 -7.16
N ILE A 430 14.73 -8.94 -7.12
CA ILE A 430 15.65 -8.71 -8.25
C ILE A 430 16.14 -10.05 -8.77
#